data_AF-A0A6B8RV89-F1
#
_entry.id   AF-A0A6B8RV89-F1
#
_cell.length_a   1.000
_cell.length_b   1.000
_cell.length_c   1.000
_cell.angle_alpha   90.00
_cell.angle_beta   90.00
_cell.angle_gamma   90.00
#
_symmetry.space_group_name_H-M   'P 1'
#
loop_
_entity.id
_entity.type
_entity.pdbx_description
1 polymer ?
#
loop_
_entity_poly.entity_id
_entity_poly.type
_entity_poly.pdbx_seq_one_letter_code
_entity_poly.pdbx_strand_id
1 'polypeptide(L)'
;MKTKQIIITLGILLVVSATIGQLTLAAKPVADVRGQAQSAIKGDPQGDGHKQGSKKPKKAGSGSKEGKPPVGNGDVSAAVYGDNSVVISGGFVTDPQDHGRPVVLIAAALGVPTEVFRDAFSGVTPAGQGSGGPTSEEAQKNKAALLKVLAPYGITNERLDEVSNYYRYNGSKGETWKVTKATATAIVTNGVVTGIKITNPGSGYSSNATITVNGPNGKITATATVVYTKDFKTNGSISAITIK
;
A
#
# COMPACT_ATOMS: atom_id res chain seq x y z
N MET A 1 -5.30 46.59 -33.19
CA MET A 1 -4.05 46.53 -32.39
C MET A 1 -4.12 45.29 -31.51
N LYS A 2 -3.12 44.40 -31.58
CA LYS A 2 -3.10 43.09 -30.90
C LYS A 2 -2.49 43.24 -29.50
N THR A 3 -3.24 42.93 -28.46
CA THR A 3 -2.79 42.97 -27.06
C THR A 3 -1.96 41.73 -26.75
N LYS A 4 -0.69 41.91 -26.37
CA LYS A 4 0.22 40.84 -25.97
C LYS A 4 -0.07 40.42 -24.52
N GLN A 5 -0.32 39.14 -24.32
CA GLN A 5 -0.39 38.48 -23.01
C GLN A 5 1.03 38.43 -22.39
N ILE A 6 1.17 38.96 -21.17
CA ILE A 6 2.40 38.90 -20.37
C ILE A 6 2.34 37.63 -19.53
N ILE A 7 3.19 36.66 -19.83
CA ILE A 7 3.37 35.44 -19.06
C ILE A 7 4.35 35.75 -17.93
N ILE A 8 3.86 35.77 -16.68
CA ILE A 8 4.67 35.91 -15.48
C ILE A 8 5.12 34.51 -15.07
N THR A 9 6.36 34.16 -15.37
CA THR A 9 7.00 32.93 -14.90
C THR A 9 7.51 33.14 -13.48
N LEU A 10 6.79 32.61 -12.50
CA LEU A 10 7.20 32.63 -11.09
C LEU A 10 8.21 31.50 -10.84
N GLY A 11 9.49 31.87 -10.74
CA GLY A 11 10.57 30.96 -10.40
C GLY A 11 10.48 30.54 -8.92
N ILE A 12 10.28 29.25 -8.69
CA ILE A 12 10.32 28.64 -7.35
C ILE A 12 11.80 28.44 -6.98
N LEU A 13 12.24 29.25 -6.02
CA LEU A 13 13.56 29.17 -5.39
C LEU A 13 13.57 28.00 -4.39
N LEU A 14 14.25 26.91 -4.76
CA LEU A 14 14.53 25.77 -3.87
C LEU A 14 15.67 26.14 -2.92
N VAL A 15 15.33 26.44 -1.67
CA VAL A 15 16.30 26.60 -0.58
C VAL A 15 16.65 25.21 -0.05
N VAL A 16 17.82 24.69 -0.43
CA VAL A 16 18.41 23.48 0.16
C VAL A 16 19.24 23.92 1.37
N SER A 17 18.70 23.78 2.58
CA SER A 17 19.50 23.89 3.81
C SER A 17 20.05 22.52 4.17
N ALA A 18 21.33 22.31 3.88
CA ALA A 18 22.11 21.21 4.42
C ALA A 18 22.58 21.58 5.84
N THR A 19 22.08 20.88 6.85
CA THR A 19 22.70 20.87 8.18
C THR A 19 23.50 19.59 8.32
N ILE A 20 24.82 19.74 8.38
CA ILE A 20 25.79 18.69 8.68
C ILE A 20 25.82 18.54 10.20
N GLY A 21 25.37 17.41 10.72
CA GLY A 21 25.59 16.98 12.09
C GLY A 21 26.47 15.74 12.12
N GLN A 22 27.75 15.89 12.47
CA GLN A 22 28.63 14.79 12.86
C GLN A 22 28.46 14.48 14.35
N LEU A 23 28.30 13.20 14.71
CA LEU A 23 28.73 12.57 15.98
C LEU A 23 28.22 11.12 16.03
N THR A 24 28.86 10.08 16.54
CA THR A 24 30.24 9.67 16.80
C THR A 24 30.18 8.14 16.90
N LEU A 25 31.14 7.43 16.30
CA LEU A 25 31.25 5.98 16.34
C LEU A 25 31.79 5.54 17.71
N ALA A 26 31.06 4.67 18.42
CA ALA A 26 31.58 3.97 19.59
C ALA A 26 31.29 2.47 19.44
N ALA A 27 32.29 1.73 18.97
CA ALA A 27 32.35 0.28 19.04
C ALA A 27 32.95 -0.14 20.40
N LYS A 28 32.37 -1.17 21.03
CA LYS A 28 33.03 -1.98 22.07
C LYS A 28 32.69 -3.47 21.87
N PRO A 29 33.58 -4.39 22.31
CA PRO A 29 33.76 -5.67 21.65
C PRO A 29 32.95 -6.84 22.24
N VAL A 30 32.97 -7.91 21.44
CA VAL A 30 32.42 -9.26 21.56
C VAL A 30 32.73 -9.96 22.89
N ALA A 31 31.75 -10.71 23.41
CA ALA A 31 31.99 -11.85 24.29
C ALA A 31 31.34 -13.11 23.69
N ASP A 32 32.20 -14.08 23.43
CA ASP A 32 31.98 -15.45 22.98
C ASP A 32 31.45 -16.32 24.13
N VAL A 33 30.38 -17.08 23.91
CA VAL A 33 30.11 -18.30 24.70
C VAL A 33 29.66 -19.41 23.76
N ARG A 34 30.58 -20.36 23.60
CA ARG A 34 30.46 -21.65 22.92
C ARG A 34 30.14 -22.74 23.97
N GLY A 35 29.23 -23.65 23.64
CA GLY A 35 28.98 -24.91 24.39
C GLY A 35 27.52 -25.37 24.24
N GLN A 36 27.14 -26.19 23.25
CA GLN A 36 27.27 -27.66 23.10
C GLN A 36 26.35 -28.53 23.99
N ALA A 37 25.88 -29.62 23.35
CA ALA A 37 25.14 -30.83 23.79
C ALA A 37 23.59 -30.71 23.81
N GLN A 38 22.85 -31.26 22.83
CA GLN A 38 22.52 -32.68 22.53
C GLN A 38 21.68 -33.39 23.61
N SER A 39 20.46 -33.84 23.26
CA SER A 39 20.09 -35.27 23.22
C SER A 39 18.61 -35.49 22.86
N ALA A 40 18.35 -36.62 22.21
CA ALA A 40 17.09 -37.11 21.65
C ALA A 40 16.30 -38.01 22.62
N ILE A 41 14.99 -38.18 22.36
CA ILE A 41 14.08 -39.28 22.78
C ILE A 41 12.80 -39.14 21.93
N LYS A 42 12.52 -39.92 20.88
CA LYS A 42 12.03 -41.32 20.72
C LYS A 42 10.60 -41.60 21.25
N GLY A 43 9.64 -41.72 20.31
CA GLY A 43 8.63 -42.80 20.14
C GLY A 43 7.41 -42.91 21.08
N ASP A 44 6.21 -42.62 20.54
CA ASP A 44 4.91 -43.37 20.47
C ASP A 44 4.49 -44.42 21.56
N PRO A 45 3.21 -44.90 21.68
CA PRO A 45 1.95 -44.66 20.90
C PRO A 45 0.63 -44.55 21.74
N GLN A 46 -0.51 -44.51 21.01
CA GLN A 46 -1.86 -45.08 21.34
C GLN A 46 -2.77 -44.29 22.32
N GLY A 47 -4.09 -44.16 22.11
CA GLY A 47 -5.04 -44.72 21.15
C GLY A 47 -6.48 -44.29 21.53
N ASP A 48 -7.42 -44.53 20.61
CA ASP A 48 -8.88 -44.70 20.76
C ASP A 48 -9.69 -43.65 21.54
N GLY A 49 -10.84 -43.12 21.09
CA GLY A 49 -11.77 -43.49 20.05
C GLY A 49 -13.15 -42.89 20.39
N HIS A 50 -14.09 -43.02 19.47
CA HIS A 50 -15.56 -42.92 19.62
C HIS A 50 -16.30 -41.58 19.39
N LYS A 51 -16.98 -41.59 18.22
CA LYS A 51 -18.42 -41.36 17.93
C LYS A 51 -18.98 -39.94 18.11
N GLN A 52 -19.37 -39.26 17.02
CA GLN A 52 -20.60 -39.42 16.20
C GLN A 52 -21.86 -38.89 16.91
N GLY A 53 -22.51 -37.88 16.32
CA GLY A 53 -23.89 -37.54 16.69
C GLY A 53 -24.29 -36.09 16.50
N SER A 54 -24.79 -35.78 15.31
CA SER A 54 -25.58 -34.59 14.96
C SER A 54 -26.82 -34.42 15.85
N LYS A 55 -27.20 -33.17 16.20
CA LYS A 55 -28.60 -32.69 16.17
C LYS A 55 -28.74 -31.21 16.54
N LYS A 56 -29.49 -30.51 15.69
CA LYS A 56 -30.13 -29.19 15.85
C LYS A 56 -31.42 -29.34 16.68
N PRO A 57 -31.90 -28.28 17.34
CA PRO A 57 -33.27 -27.82 17.05
C PRO A 57 -33.42 -26.29 16.93
N LYS A 58 -34.54 -25.88 16.31
CA LYS A 58 -35.04 -24.52 16.06
C LYS A 58 -36.13 -24.14 17.10
N LYS A 59 -36.24 -22.82 17.37
CA LYS A 59 -37.43 -21.96 17.67
C LYS A 59 -38.40 -22.33 18.81
N ALA A 60 -38.66 -21.36 19.70
CA ALA A 60 -39.84 -20.45 19.70
C ALA A 60 -40.11 -19.89 21.12
N GLY A 61 -40.56 -18.62 21.23
CA GLY A 61 -41.09 -18.07 22.48
C GLY A 61 -41.33 -16.55 22.44
N SER A 62 -42.61 -16.15 22.43
CA SER A 62 -43.17 -14.80 22.35
C SER A 62 -43.27 -14.11 23.73
N GLY A 63 -43.32 -12.77 23.77
CA GLY A 63 -43.71 -12.01 24.96
C GLY A 63 -43.53 -10.49 24.87
N SER A 64 -44.56 -9.78 24.46
CA SER A 64 -44.74 -8.31 24.47
C SER A 64 -45.12 -7.77 25.85
N LYS A 65 -44.69 -6.55 26.23
CA LYS A 65 -45.44 -5.61 27.09
C LYS A 65 -45.03 -4.15 26.88
N GLU A 66 -46.05 -3.30 26.88
CA GLU A 66 -46.11 -1.86 26.58
C GLU A 66 -45.48 -0.94 27.64
N GLY A 67 -45.10 0.26 27.17
CA GLY A 67 -44.90 1.46 27.98
C GLY A 67 -44.74 2.73 27.12
N LYS A 68 -45.77 3.60 27.11
CA LYS A 68 -45.72 5.06 26.76
C LYS A 68 -45.91 5.82 28.11
N PRO A 69 -45.68 7.15 28.32
CA PRO A 69 -45.39 8.29 27.42
C PRO A 69 -44.28 9.24 28.00
N PRO A 70 -44.02 10.52 27.57
CA PRO A 70 -44.83 11.44 26.76
C PRO A 70 -44.15 12.25 25.64
N VAL A 71 -45.06 12.87 24.89
CA VAL A 71 -44.88 13.86 23.83
C VAL A 71 -44.23 15.13 24.40
N GLY A 72 -43.15 15.58 23.77
CA GLY A 72 -42.61 16.92 23.89
C GLY A 72 -42.37 17.46 22.48
N ASN A 73 -43.14 18.47 22.08
CA ASN A 73 -42.94 19.22 20.86
C ASN A 73 -41.60 19.97 20.94
N GLY A 74 -40.76 19.73 19.95
CA GLY A 74 -39.53 20.46 19.71
C GLY A 74 -39.09 20.16 18.30
N ASP A 75 -39.68 20.87 17.34
CA ASP A 75 -39.13 21.01 16.00
C ASP A 75 -37.72 21.55 16.10
N VAL A 76 -36.75 20.65 16.15
CA VAL A 76 -35.41 20.90 15.61
C VAL A 76 -35.33 20.01 14.39
N SER A 77 -35.51 20.62 13.23
CA SER A 77 -35.18 20.00 11.95
C SER A 77 -33.80 19.37 12.10
N ALA A 78 -33.77 18.04 12.20
CA ALA A 78 -32.57 17.27 11.97
C ALA A 78 -32.19 17.61 10.53
N ALA A 79 -31.24 18.54 10.35
CA ALA A 79 -30.56 18.66 9.10
C ALA A 79 -29.99 17.27 8.84
N VAL A 80 -30.65 16.56 7.92
CA VAL A 80 -30.14 15.33 7.35
C VAL A 80 -28.87 15.76 6.64
N TYR A 81 -27.75 15.76 7.36
CA TYR A 81 -26.43 15.87 6.75
C TYR A 81 -26.29 14.59 5.94
N GLY A 82 -26.67 14.67 4.67
CA GLY A 82 -26.54 13.58 3.71
C GLY A 82 -25.12 13.02 3.76
N ASP A 83 -25.00 11.71 3.58
CA ASP A 83 -23.76 10.93 3.72
C ASP A 83 -22.55 11.63 3.08
N ASN A 84 -21.72 12.28 3.91
CA ASN A 84 -20.46 12.92 3.53
C ASN A 84 -19.36 11.86 3.29
N SER A 85 -19.64 10.93 2.38
CA SER A 85 -18.80 9.76 2.14
C SER A 85 -17.66 10.07 1.18
N VAL A 86 -16.45 9.67 1.55
CA VAL A 86 -15.26 9.73 0.68
C VAL A 86 -15.00 8.33 0.14
N VAL A 87 -15.02 8.20 -1.18
CA VAL A 87 -14.72 6.97 -1.90
C VAL A 87 -13.39 7.15 -2.63
N ILE A 88 -12.43 6.28 -2.31
CA ILE A 88 -11.13 6.21 -2.99
C ILE A 88 -11.16 4.99 -3.92
N SER A 89 -10.95 5.20 -5.22
CA SER A 89 -10.96 4.15 -6.23
C SER A 89 -9.75 4.23 -7.16
N GLY A 90 -9.35 3.08 -7.72
CA GLY A 90 -8.19 2.98 -8.62
C GLY A 90 -6.85 3.13 -7.90
N GLY A 91 -5.84 3.60 -8.64
CA GLY A 91 -4.48 3.84 -8.14
C GLY A 91 -3.56 2.61 -8.05
N PHE A 92 -4.01 1.47 -8.58
CA PHE A 92 -3.23 0.22 -8.68
C PHE A 92 -2.95 -0.17 -10.14
N VAL A 93 -3.13 0.77 -11.06
CA VAL A 93 -2.77 0.58 -12.47
C VAL A 93 -1.26 0.74 -12.60
N THR A 94 -0.62 -0.16 -13.33
CA THR A 94 0.80 -0.10 -13.64
C THR A 94 1.03 0.58 -14.98
N ASP A 95 2.24 1.08 -15.19
CA ASP A 95 2.61 1.64 -16.47
C ASP A 95 2.53 0.54 -17.55
N PRO A 96 1.91 0.80 -18.71
CA PRO A 96 1.88 -0.18 -19.80
C PRO A 96 3.26 -0.72 -20.19
N GLN A 97 4.31 0.10 -20.08
CA GLN A 97 5.69 -0.31 -20.37
C GLN A 97 6.22 -1.36 -19.39
N ASP A 98 5.65 -1.42 -18.19
CA ASP A 98 6.08 -2.32 -17.11
C ASP A 98 5.38 -3.70 -17.21
N HIS A 99 4.61 -3.94 -18.28
CA HIS A 99 3.94 -5.22 -18.58
C HIS A 99 3.18 -5.80 -17.37
N GLY A 100 2.45 -4.92 -16.68
CA GLY A 100 1.67 -5.26 -15.50
C GLY A 100 2.41 -5.10 -14.17
N ARG A 101 3.75 -5.06 -14.14
CA ARG A 101 4.55 -5.01 -12.90
C ARG A 101 4.52 -3.63 -12.24
N PRO A 102 4.50 -3.55 -10.89
CA PRO A 102 4.57 -2.26 -10.19
C PRO A 102 6.01 -1.74 -10.09
N VAL A 103 6.68 -1.49 -11.21
CA VAL A 103 8.11 -1.10 -11.24
C VAL A 103 8.37 0.14 -10.40
N VAL A 104 7.47 1.14 -10.41
CA VAL A 104 7.61 2.33 -9.56
C VAL A 104 7.70 1.98 -8.06
N LEU A 105 6.94 1.00 -7.58
CA LEU A 105 6.99 0.56 -6.18
C LEU A 105 8.27 -0.23 -5.90
N ILE A 106 8.67 -1.11 -6.81
CA ILE A 106 9.86 -1.94 -6.67
C ILE A 106 11.12 -1.05 -6.66
N ALA A 107 11.23 -0.12 -7.61
CA ALA A 107 12.34 0.82 -7.71
C ALA A 107 12.44 1.70 -6.45
N ALA A 108 11.30 2.24 -5.98
CA ALA A 108 11.27 3.02 -4.75
C ALA A 108 11.65 2.20 -3.51
N ALA A 109 11.19 0.95 -3.42
CA ALA A 109 11.55 0.05 -2.32
C ALA A 109 13.06 -0.27 -2.32
N LEU A 110 13.67 -0.41 -3.50
CA LEU A 110 15.12 -0.53 -3.65
C LEU A 110 15.83 0.79 -3.35
N GLY A 111 15.15 1.92 -3.56
CA GLY A 111 15.73 3.25 -3.40
C GLY A 111 16.53 3.69 -4.62
N VAL A 112 16.14 3.25 -5.80
CA VAL A 112 16.72 3.64 -7.09
C VAL A 112 15.67 4.41 -7.91
N PRO A 113 16.09 5.28 -8.86
CA PRO A 113 15.16 5.87 -9.82
C PRO A 113 14.43 4.78 -10.63
N THR A 114 13.17 5.02 -10.98
CA THR A 114 12.35 4.05 -11.74
C THR A 114 13.01 3.67 -13.07
N GLU A 115 13.57 4.64 -13.80
CA GLU A 115 14.22 4.38 -15.08
C GLU A 115 15.46 3.50 -14.94
N VAL A 116 16.25 3.68 -13.87
CA VAL A 116 17.41 2.80 -13.58
C VAL A 116 16.97 1.36 -13.39
N PHE A 117 15.83 1.15 -12.72
CA PHE A 117 15.30 -0.19 -12.52
C PHE A 117 14.74 -0.79 -13.83
N ARG A 118 14.13 0.02 -14.69
CA ARG A 118 13.71 -0.41 -16.04
C ARG A 118 14.89 -0.81 -16.91
N ASP A 119 15.94 0.00 -16.91
CA ASP A 119 17.18 -0.30 -17.61
C ASP A 119 17.80 -1.61 -17.14
N ALA A 120 17.75 -1.90 -15.82
CA ALA A 120 18.22 -3.16 -15.28
C ALA A 120 17.48 -4.37 -15.87
N PHE A 121 16.18 -4.25 -16.15
CA PHE A 121 15.40 -5.32 -16.77
C PHE A 121 15.70 -5.55 -18.25
N SER A 122 16.31 -4.59 -18.96
CA SER A 122 16.72 -4.80 -20.36
C SER A 122 17.73 -5.94 -20.53
N GLY A 123 18.48 -6.27 -19.47
CA GLY A 123 19.42 -7.39 -19.44
C GLY A 123 18.82 -8.73 -18.99
N VAL A 124 17.55 -8.76 -18.57
CA VAL A 124 16.86 -9.98 -18.14
C VAL A 124 16.26 -10.68 -19.35
N THR A 125 16.42 -12.01 -19.41
CA THR A 125 15.76 -12.86 -20.39
C THR A 125 14.59 -13.60 -19.72
N PRO A 126 13.33 -13.19 -19.96
CA PRO A 126 12.18 -13.86 -19.37
C PRO A 126 12.09 -15.31 -19.84
N ALA A 127 11.57 -16.17 -18.97
CA ALA A 127 11.25 -17.53 -19.38
C ALA A 127 10.18 -17.50 -20.48
N GLY A 128 10.33 -18.35 -21.49
CA GLY A 128 9.41 -18.42 -22.63
C GLY A 128 7.98 -18.65 -22.18
N GLN A 129 7.02 -18.12 -22.94
CA GLN A 129 5.59 -18.31 -22.66
C GLN A 129 5.26 -19.81 -22.62
N GLY A 130 4.66 -20.29 -21.52
CA GLY A 130 4.32 -21.71 -21.34
C GLY A 130 5.42 -22.60 -20.76
N SER A 131 6.59 -22.05 -20.43
CA SER A 131 7.72 -22.79 -19.82
C SER A 131 7.49 -23.29 -18.38
N GLY A 132 6.40 -22.86 -17.73
CA GLY A 132 6.20 -23.08 -16.28
C GLY A 132 7.00 -22.13 -15.39
N GLY A 133 7.75 -21.18 -15.98
CA GLY A 133 8.61 -20.23 -15.27
C GLY A 133 10.10 -20.44 -15.56
N PRO A 134 10.98 -19.57 -15.07
CA PRO A 134 12.42 -19.70 -15.28
C PRO A 134 12.97 -20.91 -14.52
N THR A 135 13.92 -21.61 -15.15
CA THR A 135 14.80 -22.55 -14.44
C THR A 135 15.63 -21.84 -13.38
N SER A 136 16.20 -22.59 -12.44
CA SER A 136 17.09 -22.02 -11.41
C SER A 136 18.27 -21.26 -12.03
N GLU A 137 18.86 -21.81 -13.08
CA GLU A 137 20.00 -21.21 -13.79
C GLU A 137 19.61 -19.91 -14.52
N GLU A 138 18.45 -19.89 -15.20
CA GLU A 138 17.94 -18.66 -15.84
C GLU A 138 17.62 -17.58 -14.80
N ALA A 139 17.00 -17.96 -13.68
CA ALA A 139 16.74 -17.05 -12.58
C ALA A 139 18.03 -16.44 -12.03
N GLN A 140 19.09 -17.25 -11.85
CA GLN A 140 20.41 -16.78 -11.42
C GLN A 140 21.06 -15.83 -12.45
N LYS A 141 21.01 -16.16 -13.75
CA LYS A 141 21.53 -15.30 -14.82
C LYS A 141 20.80 -13.97 -14.87
N ASN A 142 19.47 -13.99 -14.81
CA ASN A 142 18.64 -12.79 -14.77
C ASN A 142 18.93 -11.94 -13.54
N LYS A 143 19.12 -12.57 -12.38
CA LYS A 143 19.50 -11.87 -11.16
C LYS A 143 20.88 -11.22 -11.28
N ALA A 144 21.85 -11.92 -11.85
CA ALA A 144 23.19 -11.37 -12.10
C ALA A 144 23.13 -10.16 -13.05
N ALA A 145 22.28 -10.23 -14.09
CA ALA A 145 22.06 -9.10 -15.00
C ALA A 145 21.46 -7.88 -14.30
N LEU A 146 20.46 -8.09 -13.43
CA LEU A 146 19.87 -7.01 -12.61
C LEU A 146 20.93 -6.38 -11.69
N LEU A 147 21.69 -7.22 -10.97
CA LEU A 147 22.70 -6.74 -10.03
C LEU A 147 23.85 -5.99 -10.71
N LYS A 148 24.17 -6.29 -11.97
CA LYS A 148 25.17 -5.53 -12.75
C LYS A 148 24.82 -4.04 -12.84
N VAL A 149 23.53 -3.70 -12.92
CA VAL A 149 23.05 -2.31 -13.00
C VAL A 149 22.76 -1.73 -11.61
N LEU A 150 22.28 -2.56 -10.68
CA LEU A 150 21.79 -2.10 -9.38
C LEU A 150 22.84 -2.07 -8.27
N ALA A 151 23.91 -2.88 -8.35
CA ALA A 151 24.97 -2.91 -7.34
C ALA A 151 25.66 -1.54 -7.12
N PRO A 152 25.90 -0.70 -8.15
CA PRO A 152 26.40 0.67 -7.95
C PRO A 152 25.51 1.56 -7.08
N TYR A 153 24.22 1.24 -6.94
CA TYR A 153 23.27 1.93 -6.07
C TYR A 153 23.22 1.34 -4.66
N GLY A 154 24.12 0.41 -4.32
CA GLY A 154 24.17 -0.27 -3.03
C GLY A 154 23.15 -1.40 -2.88
N ILE A 155 22.55 -1.88 -3.98
CA ILE A 155 21.59 -2.97 -3.94
C ILE A 155 22.32 -4.31 -3.86
N THR A 156 22.04 -5.06 -2.79
CA THR A 156 22.55 -6.43 -2.63
C THR A 156 21.60 -7.44 -3.25
N ASN A 157 22.14 -8.64 -3.47
CA ASN A 157 21.40 -9.82 -3.88
C ASN A 157 20.21 -10.13 -2.94
N GLU A 158 20.42 -9.96 -1.64
CA GLU A 158 19.42 -10.21 -0.59
C GLU A 158 18.34 -9.13 -0.62
N ARG A 159 18.71 -7.86 -0.79
CA ARG A 159 17.75 -6.75 -0.87
C ARG A 159 16.89 -6.86 -2.13
N LEU A 160 17.48 -7.25 -3.25
CA LEU A 160 16.74 -7.48 -4.49
C LEU A 160 15.72 -8.62 -4.33
N ASP A 161 16.10 -9.71 -3.68
CA ASP A 161 15.19 -10.82 -3.39
C ASP A 161 14.07 -10.39 -2.47
N GLU A 162 14.39 -9.71 -1.37
CA GLU A 162 13.40 -9.25 -0.39
C GLU A 162 12.31 -8.39 -1.06
N VAL A 163 12.71 -7.38 -1.84
CA VAL A 163 11.76 -6.50 -2.53
C VAL A 163 10.99 -7.27 -3.60
N SER A 164 11.67 -8.10 -4.40
CA SER A 164 11.01 -8.88 -5.46
C SER A 164 9.98 -9.83 -4.87
N ASN A 165 10.30 -10.51 -3.76
CA ASN A 165 9.40 -11.41 -3.05
C ASN A 165 8.17 -10.66 -2.53
N TYR A 166 8.35 -9.44 -1.98
CA TYR A 166 7.26 -8.64 -1.45
C TYR A 166 6.23 -8.24 -2.52
N TYR A 167 6.67 -7.89 -3.73
CA TYR A 167 5.81 -7.45 -4.83
C TYR A 167 5.37 -8.57 -5.79
N ARG A 168 5.67 -9.84 -5.49
CA ARG A 168 5.11 -10.97 -6.23
C ARG A 168 3.59 -10.99 -6.09
N TYR A 169 2.89 -11.27 -7.19
CA TYR A 169 1.46 -11.53 -7.15
C TYR A 169 1.20 -12.75 -6.26
N ASN A 170 0.30 -12.61 -5.31
CA ASN A 170 -0.06 -13.63 -4.34
C ASN A 170 -1.04 -14.69 -4.88
N GLY A 171 -1.21 -14.78 -6.19
CA GLY A 171 -1.71 -15.99 -6.86
C GLY A 171 -3.23 -16.16 -6.97
N SER A 172 -4.06 -15.34 -6.31
CA SER A 172 -5.50 -15.37 -6.57
C SER A 172 -5.82 -14.60 -7.86
N LYS A 173 -6.68 -15.16 -8.72
CA LYS A 173 -7.14 -14.47 -9.94
C LYS A 173 -7.73 -13.10 -9.59
N GLY A 174 -7.08 -12.03 -10.04
CA GLY A 174 -7.52 -10.65 -9.85
C GLY A 174 -6.90 -9.93 -8.65
N GLU A 175 -6.03 -10.58 -7.86
CA GLU A 175 -5.29 -9.91 -6.79
C GLU A 175 -4.02 -9.23 -7.34
N THR A 176 -3.84 -7.97 -6.98
CA THR A 176 -2.62 -7.19 -7.21
C THR A 176 -1.50 -7.65 -6.26
N TRP A 177 -0.34 -7.01 -6.30
CA TRP A 177 0.63 -7.11 -5.21
C TRP A 177 -0.01 -6.70 -3.86
N LYS A 178 0.69 -6.93 -2.75
CA LYS A 178 0.22 -6.56 -1.41
C LYS A 178 -0.09 -5.07 -1.32
N VAL A 179 -1.33 -4.73 -0.95
CA VAL A 179 -1.83 -3.36 -0.84
C VAL A 179 -2.55 -3.14 0.49
N THR A 180 -2.55 -1.90 0.97
CA THR A 180 -3.40 -1.44 2.06
C THR A 180 -4.28 -0.31 1.53
N LYS A 181 -5.60 -0.46 1.59
CA LYS A 181 -6.52 0.58 1.11
C LYS A 181 -6.46 1.82 2.00
N ALA A 182 -6.37 2.98 1.38
CA ALA A 182 -6.49 4.26 2.05
C ALA A 182 -7.94 4.53 2.48
N THR A 183 -8.10 5.32 3.53
CA THR A 183 -9.38 5.85 3.99
C THR A 183 -9.25 7.34 4.29
N ALA A 184 -10.35 8.07 4.11
CA ALA A 184 -10.41 9.51 4.34
C ALA A 184 -11.83 9.93 4.76
N THR A 185 -11.95 11.14 5.29
CA THR A 185 -13.21 11.76 5.73
C THR A 185 -13.32 13.16 5.14
N ALA A 186 -14.53 13.57 4.76
CA ALA A 186 -14.77 14.92 4.26
C ALA A 186 -14.85 15.91 5.43
N ILE A 187 -14.31 17.10 5.23
CA ILE A 187 -14.45 18.25 6.14
C ILE A 187 -15.53 19.14 5.54
N VAL A 188 -16.61 19.37 6.30
CA VAL A 188 -17.77 20.15 5.83
C VAL A 188 -17.98 21.35 6.73
N THR A 189 -18.09 22.52 6.11
CA THR A 189 -18.34 23.81 6.78
C THR A 189 -19.53 24.47 6.11
N ASN A 190 -20.54 24.87 6.88
CA ASN A 190 -21.78 25.48 6.36
C ASN A 190 -22.46 24.68 5.25
N GLY A 191 -22.45 23.34 5.36
CA GLY A 191 -23.04 22.45 4.36
C GLY A 191 -22.22 22.25 3.08
N VAL A 192 -21.01 22.81 2.99
CA VAL A 192 -20.12 22.69 1.83
C VAL A 192 -18.86 21.91 2.19
N VAL A 193 -18.43 20.99 1.32
CA VAL A 193 -17.15 20.29 1.50
C VAL A 193 -16.01 21.28 1.30
N THR A 194 -15.21 21.47 2.35
CA THR A 194 -14.09 22.43 2.40
C THR A 194 -12.73 21.75 2.44
N GLY A 195 -12.69 20.44 2.67
CA GLY A 195 -11.45 19.68 2.68
C GLY A 195 -11.68 18.18 2.79
N ILE A 196 -10.59 17.41 2.71
CA ILE A 196 -10.60 15.95 2.86
C ILE A 196 -9.44 15.58 3.78
N LYS A 197 -9.75 14.95 4.91
CA LYS A 197 -8.77 14.46 5.89
C LYS A 197 -8.48 12.99 5.64
N ILE A 198 -7.23 12.66 5.34
CA ILE A 198 -6.75 11.27 5.27
C ILE A 198 -6.77 10.68 6.68
N THR A 199 -7.41 9.52 6.85
CA THR A 199 -7.45 8.77 8.12
C THR A 199 -6.56 7.53 8.10
N ASN A 200 -6.37 6.93 6.92
CA ASN A 200 -5.33 5.96 6.63
C ASN A 200 -4.75 6.28 5.25
N PRO A 201 -3.44 6.54 5.10
CA PRO A 201 -2.85 6.87 3.80
C PRO A 201 -2.74 5.65 2.87
N GLY A 202 -2.91 4.44 3.40
CA GLY A 202 -2.77 3.20 2.64
C GLY A 202 -1.34 2.95 2.15
N SER A 203 -1.18 1.92 1.31
CA SER A 203 0.10 1.58 0.68
C SER A 203 -0.09 0.73 -0.57
N GLY A 204 0.93 0.73 -1.43
CA GLY A 204 0.95 -0.04 -2.67
C GLY A 204 0.23 0.62 -3.83
N TYR A 205 -0.11 1.91 -3.74
CA TYR A 205 -0.63 2.66 -4.89
C TYR A 205 0.50 2.87 -5.91
N SER A 206 0.37 2.30 -7.11
CA SER A 206 1.33 2.45 -8.21
C SER A 206 0.97 3.59 -9.17
N SER A 207 -0.21 4.18 -9.02
CA SER A 207 -0.69 5.31 -9.81
C SER A 207 -1.65 6.18 -8.99
N ASN A 208 -2.04 7.33 -9.55
CA ASN A 208 -2.94 8.26 -8.86
C ASN A 208 -4.34 7.64 -8.68
N ALA A 209 -4.83 7.63 -7.44
CA ALA A 209 -6.20 7.25 -7.13
C ALA A 209 -7.20 8.36 -7.50
N THR A 210 -8.40 7.97 -7.89
CA THR A 210 -9.54 8.87 -8.06
C THR A 210 -10.31 8.95 -6.76
N ILE A 211 -10.63 10.17 -6.33
CA ILE A 211 -11.38 10.41 -5.09
C ILE A 211 -12.71 11.04 -5.45
N THR A 212 -13.78 10.43 -4.96
CA THR A 212 -15.15 10.93 -5.06
C THR A 212 -15.61 11.28 -3.66
N VAL A 213 -16.13 12.49 -3.47
CA VAL A 213 -16.83 12.85 -2.24
C VAL A 213 -18.29 13.09 -2.58
N ASN A 214 -19.17 12.36 -1.92
CA ASN A 214 -20.60 12.64 -1.95
C ASN A 214 -20.88 13.60 -0.79
N GLY A 215 -21.54 14.71 -1.06
CA GLY A 215 -21.95 15.68 -0.04
C GLY A 215 -23.38 16.17 -0.28
N PRO A 216 -23.89 17.08 0.57
CA PRO A 216 -25.30 17.48 0.56
C PRO A 216 -25.69 18.19 -0.74
N ASN A 217 -24.72 18.86 -1.37
CA ASN A 217 -24.91 19.63 -2.61
C ASN A 217 -24.46 18.87 -3.86
N GLY A 218 -24.24 17.56 -3.77
CA GLY A 218 -23.85 16.71 -4.88
C GLY A 218 -22.46 16.09 -4.74
N LYS A 219 -21.92 15.65 -5.88
CA LYS A 219 -20.66 14.91 -5.98
C LYS A 219 -19.52 15.83 -6.41
N ILE A 220 -18.43 15.85 -5.64
CA ILE A 220 -17.17 16.47 -6.04
C ILE A 220 -16.11 15.40 -6.34
N THR A 221 -15.13 15.77 -7.16
CA THR A 221 -13.97 14.91 -7.44
C THR A 221 -12.70 15.55 -6.92
N ALA A 222 -11.77 14.71 -6.49
CA ALA A 222 -10.47 15.10 -6.00
C ALA A 222 -9.39 14.17 -6.57
N THR A 223 -8.14 14.60 -6.50
CA THR A 223 -6.96 13.83 -6.90
C THR A 223 -6.07 13.55 -5.70
N ALA A 224 -5.46 12.37 -5.69
CA ALA A 224 -4.49 11.97 -4.69
C ALA A 224 -3.06 12.25 -5.17
N THR A 225 -2.20 12.71 -4.26
CA THR A 225 -0.74 12.70 -4.45
C THR A 225 -0.16 11.48 -3.76
N VAL A 226 0.58 10.66 -4.49
CA VAL A 226 1.20 9.43 -3.98
C VAL A 226 2.68 9.68 -3.66
N VAL A 227 3.15 9.14 -2.54
CA VAL A 227 4.57 9.16 -2.15
C VAL A 227 5.13 7.74 -2.17
N TYR A 228 6.35 7.62 -2.68
CA TYR A 228 7.08 6.37 -2.80
C TYR A 228 8.27 6.36 -1.84
N THR A 229 8.46 5.25 -1.11
CA THR A 229 9.45 5.13 -0.03
C THR A 229 10.13 3.76 -0.07
N LYS A 230 11.21 3.60 0.71
CA LYS A 230 11.90 2.30 0.85
C LYS A 230 11.14 1.31 1.76
N ASP A 231 10.25 1.82 2.61
CA ASP A 231 9.51 1.02 3.59
C ASP A 231 8.23 0.46 2.97
N PHE A 232 8.15 -0.87 2.92
CA PHE A 232 7.01 -1.60 2.37
C PHE A 232 5.65 -1.21 2.95
N LYS A 233 5.60 -0.76 4.20
CA LYS A 233 4.33 -0.37 4.85
C LYS A 233 3.83 0.99 4.37
N THR A 234 4.72 1.88 3.94
CA THR A 234 4.40 3.26 3.56
C THR A 234 4.64 3.56 2.07
N ASN A 235 5.28 2.65 1.34
CA ASN A 235 5.57 2.83 -0.07
C ASN A 235 4.29 2.85 -0.91
N GLY A 236 4.15 3.87 -1.75
CA GLY A 236 2.94 4.12 -2.52
C GLY A 236 1.78 4.52 -1.62
N SER A 237 1.99 5.44 -0.68
CA SER A 237 0.95 5.95 0.22
C SER A 237 0.37 7.27 -0.29
N ILE A 238 -0.91 7.55 0.00
CA ILE A 238 -1.54 8.83 -0.31
C ILE A 238 -1.09 9.87 0.72
N SER A 239 -0.37 10.89 0.27
CA SER A 239 0.17 11.96 1.11
C SER A 239 -0.71 13.20 1.15
N ALA A 240 -1.45 13.47 0.07
CA ALA A 240 -2.34 14.62 -0.04
C ALA A 240 -3.54 14.30 -0.92
N ILE A 241 -4.63 15.02 -0.68
CA ILE A 241 -5.84 14.98 -1.49
C ILE A 241 -6.23 16.42 -1.83
N THR A 242 -6.38 16.70 -3.13
CA THR A 242 -6.73 18.02 -3.65
C THR A 242 -8.05 17.96 -4.39
N ILE A 243 -9.04 18.73 -3.91
CA ILE A 243 -10.33 18.92 -4.57
C ILE A 243 -10.10 19.65 -5.89
N LYS A 244 -10.75 19.19 -6.97
CA LYS A 244 -10.66 19.81 -8.29
C LYS A 244 -11.52 21.07 -8.40
#